data_AF-T0ZTZ2-F1
#
_entry.id   AF-T0ZTZ2-F1
#
_cell.length_a   1.000
_cell.length_b   1.000
_cell.length_c   1.000
_cell.angle_alpha   90.00
_cell.angle_beta   90.00
_cell.angle_gamma   90.00
#
_symmetry.space_group_name_H-M   'P 1'
#
loop_
_entity.id
_entity.type
_entity.pdbx_description
1 polymer ?
#
loop_
_entity_poly.entity_id
_entity_poly.type
_entity_poly.pdbx_seq_one_letter_code
_entity_poly.pdbx_strand_id
1 'polypeptide(L)'
;MSAEHDAAHAGSPRAWGAPPLRGVLRAQPEDFVAEEVLGYAADGAGEHVLLSVQKREANTAWVARKLAEFAGVDERAVAWAGRKDPPRVSRRRSA
;
A
#
# COMPACT_ATOMS: atom_id res chain seq x y z
N MET A 1 17.14 -33.77 -5.44
CA MET A 1 17.03 -33.52 -6.89
C MET A 1 15.53 -33.48 -7.18
N SER A 2 14.88 -32.39 -7.53
CA SER A 2 15.32 -31.33 -8.43
C SER A 2 14.93 -29.95 -7.90
N ALA A 3 15.85 -29.01 -8.06
CA ALA A 3 15.62 -27.59 -7.94
C ALA A 3 14.85 -27.12 -9.17
N GLU A 4 13.78 -26.35 -9.02
CA GLU A 4 13.25 -25.49 -10.09
C GLU A 4 12.21 -24.51 -9.53
N HIS A 5 12.63 -23.67 -8.59
CA HIS A 5 11.70 -22.72 -7.96
C HIS A 5 12.27 -21.32 -7.84
N ASP A 6 12.82 -20.84 -8.95
CA ASP A 6 13.55 -19.58 -9.04
C ASP A 6 13.16 -18.82 -10.30
N ALA A 7 11.93 -18.29 -10.38
CA ALA A 7 11.47 -17.60 -11.59
C ALA A 7 11.05 -16.13 -11.40
N ALA A 8 10.92 -15.63 -10.16
CA ALA A 8 10.52 -14.24 -9.93
C ALA A 8 11.69 -13.32 -9.53
N HIS A 9 12.81 -13.87 -9.06
CA HIS A 9 13.99 -13.13 -8.55
C HIS A 9 15.29 -13.89 -8.86
N ALA A 10 15.32 -14.65 -9.96
CA ALA A 10 16.30 -15.70 -10.27
C ALA A 10 17.77 -15.29 -10.44
N GLY A 11 18.12 -14.06 -10.08
CA GLY A 11 19.48 -13.53 -10.19
C GLY A 11 19.83 -12.48 -9.14
N SER A 12 18.95 -12.18 -8.19
CA SER A 12 19.26 -11.23 -7.11
C SER A 12 19.94 -11.99 -5.96
N PRO A 13 21.11 -11.53 -5.48
CA PRO A 13 21.80 -12.18 -4.37
C PRO A 13 20.91 -12.21 -3.12
N ARG A 14 20.84 -13.37 -2.46
CA ARG A 14 20.07 -13.56 -1.22
C ARG A 14 21.04 -13.59 -0.05
N ALA A 15 20.93 -12.62 0.85
CA ALA A 15 21.82 -12.50 2.02
C ALA A 15 21.82 -13.76 2.92
N TRP A 16 20.69 -14.48 2.95
CA TRP A 16 20.47 -15.64 3.82
C TRP A 16 20.19 -16.95 3.05
N GLY A 17 20.52 -16.99 1.75
CA GLY A 17 20.23 -18.15 0.90
C GLY A 17 18.74 -18.31 0.57
N ALA A 18 18.32 -19.55 0.28
CA ALA A 18 16.94 -19.85 -0.13
C ALA A 18 15.97 -19.76 1.06
N PRO A 19 14.75 -19.23 0.85
CA PRO A 19 13.74 -19.19 1.91
C PRO A 19 13.35 -20.62 2.34
N PRO A 20 13.31 -20.93 3.65
CA PRO A 20 13.02 -22.28 4.14
C PRO A 20 11.54 -22.66 4.07
N LEU A 21 10.65 -21.68 3.85
CA LEU A 21 9.21 -21.83 3.90
C LEU A 21 8.52 -21.13 2.73
N ARG A 22 7.26 -21.53 2.50
CA ARG A 22 6.35 -20.92 1.54
C ARG A 22 5.09 -20.48 2.26
N GLY A 23 4.45 -19.43 1.75
CA GLY A 23 3.22 -18.89 2.32
C GLY A 23 2.47 -18.02 1.33
N VAL A 24 1.24 -17.66 1.70
CA VAL A 24 0.40 -16.71 0.97
C VAL A 24 0.54 -15.36 1.64
N LEU A 25 0.83 -14.31 0.86
CA LEU A 25 0.88 -12.93 1.33
C LEU A 25 -0.40 -12.21 0.91
N ARG A 26 -0.97 -11.41 1.83
CA ARG A 26 -2.17 -10.61 1.57
C ARG A 26 -3.36 -11.47 1.12
N ALA A 27 -3.69 -12.54 1.84
CA ALA A 27 -4.76 -13.47 1.44
C ALA A 27 -6.15 -12.80 1.56
N GLN A 28 -6.30 -11.93 2.55
CA GLN A 28 -7.40 -10.98 2.73
C GLN A 28 -6.83 -9.58 3.05
N PRO A 29 -7.62 -8.49 2.85
CA PRO A 29 -7.15 -7.13 3.12
C PRO A 29 -6.58 -6.93 4.53
N GLU A 30 -7.14 -7.64 5.51
CA GLU A 30 -6.78 -7.53 6.93
C GLU A 30 -5.40 -8.12 7.23
N ASP A 31 -4.88 -9.01 6.38
CA ASP A 31 -3.53 -9.58 6.53
C ASP A 31 -2.43 -8.54 6.24
N PHE A 32 -2.79 -7.38 5.70
CA PHE A 32 -1.86 -6.32 5.34
C PHE A 32 -2.42 -4.94 5.66
N VAL A 33 -2.04 -4.44 6.82
CA VAL A 33 -2.32 -3.07 7.24
C VAL A 33 -1.09 -2.21 7.02
N ALA A 34 -1.26 -1.13 6.27
CA ALA A 34 -0.22 -0.12 6.08
C ALA A 34 -0.65 1.16 6.78
N GLU A 35 0.06 1.52 7.84
CA GLU A 35 -0.09 2.79 8.55
C GLU A 35 1.00 3.76 8.09
N GLU A 36 0.63 5.02 7.93
CA GLU A 36 1.57 6.08 7.53
C GLU A 36 2.12 6.75 8.79
N VAL A 37 3.45 6.76 8.91
CA VAL A 37 4.15 7.51 9.96
C VAL A 37 4.61 8.82 9.36
N LEU A 38 3.91 9.91 9.69
CA LEU A 38 4.30 11.26 9.27
C LEU A 38 5.45 11.77 10.14
N GLY A 39 6.39 12.48 9.51
CA GLY A 39 7.50 13.16 10.21
C GLY A 39 7.11 14.52 10.80
N TYR A 40 5.84 14.90 10.73
CA TYR A 40 5.31 16.20 11.15
C TYR A 40 3.85 16.06 11.61
N ALA A 41 3.37 17.04 12.38
CA ALA A 41 1.98 17.14 12.81
C ALA A 41 1.26 18.26 12.04
N ALA A 42 -0.07 18.31 12.16
CA ALA A 42 -0.81 19.48 11.69
C ALA A 42 -0.48 20.70 12.56
N ASP A 43 -0.22 21.85 11.94
CA ASP A 43 0.09 23.10 12.65
C ASP A 43 -1.12 23.69 13.40
N GLY A 44 -2.33 23.18 13.15
CA GLY A 44 -3.57 23.62 13.78
C GLY A 44 -4.17 24.91 13.22
N ALA A 45 -3.49 25.55 12.26
CA ALA A 45 -3.96 26.73 11.53
C ALA A 45 -3.45 26.70 10.08
N GLY A 46 -4.07 27.50 9.21
CA GLY A 46 -3.69 27.64 7.80
C GLY A 46 -4.82 27.27 6.84
N GLU A 47 -4.48 27.24 5.55
CA GLU A 47 -5.44 27.00 4.46
C GLU A 47 -5.71 25.51 4.21
N HIS A 48 -4.88 24.63 4.78
CA HIS A 48 -4.96 23.19 4.57
C HIS A 48 -5.40 22.43 5.82
N VAL A 49 -6.21 21.38 5.61
CA VAL A 49 -6.61 20.44 6.66
C VAL A 49 -5.89 19.12 6.44
N LEU A 50 -5.16 18.66 7.45
CA LEU A 50 -4.54 17.33 7.44
C LEU A 50 -5.56 16.28 7.92
N LEU A 51 -5.87 15.31 7.08
CA LEU A 51 -6.83 14.25 7.38
C LEU A 51 -6.14 12.90 7.55
N SER A 52 -6.41 12.22 8.64
CA SER A 52 -6.08 10.80 8.81
C SER A 52 -7.21 9.96 8.23
N VAL A 53 -6.95 9.28 7.10
CA VAL A 53 -7.97 8.53 6.37
C VAL A 53 -7.67 7.04 6.40
N GLN A 54 -8.54 6.27 7.03
CA GLN A 54 -8.55 4.82 6.90
C GLN A 54 -9.36 4.42 5.68
N LYS A 55 -8.82 3.51 4.86
CA LYS A 55 -9.49 2.98 3.68
C LYS A 55 -9.29 1.47 3.57
N ARG A 56 -10.29 0.76 3.05
CA ARG A 56 -10.26 -0.68 2.75
C ARG A 56 -10.58 -0.87 1.28
N GLU A 57 -9.77 -1.66 0.59
CA GLU A 57 -9.96 -2.03 -0.83
C GLU A 57 -10.18 -0.85 -1.80
N ALA A 58 -9.74 0.36 -1.41
CA ALA A 58 -9.95 1.57 -2.20
C ALA A 58 -8.62 2.14 -2.71
N ASN A 59 -8.66 2.66 -3.94
CA ASN A 59 -7.54 3.40 -4.52
C ASN A 59 -7.47 4.81 -3.88
N THR A 60 -6.26 5.37 -3.73
CA THR A 60 -6.07 6.68 -3.06
C THR A 60 -6.70 7.84 -3.85
N ALA A 61 -6.60 7.85 -5.18
CA ALA A 61 -7.23 8.89 -6.02
C ALA A 61 -8.76 8.85 -5.96
N TRP A 62 -9.38 7.66 -5.87
CA TRP A 62 -10.83 7.53 -5.70
C TRP A 62 -11.28 8.11 -4.36
N VAL A 63 -10.54 7.83 -3.28
CA VAL A 63 -10.79 8.41 -1.96
C VAL A 63 -10.60 9.94 -2.00
N ALA A 64 -9.53 10.42 -2.63
CA ALA A 64 -9.26 11.87 -2.77
C ALA A 64 -10.40 12.59 -3.51
N ARG A 65 -10.90 12.02 -4.61
CA ARG A 65 -12.06 12.55 -5.32
C ARG A 65 -13.30 12.61 -4.43
N LYS A 66 -13.54 11.57 -3.62
CA LYS A 66 -14.69 11.55 -2.69
C LYS A 66 -14.56 12.59 -1.59
N LEU A 67 -13.35 12.87 -1.11
CA LEU A 67 -13.09 13.95 -0.17
C LEU A 67 -13.30 15.33 -0.81
N ALA A 68 -12.87 15.52 -2.06
CA ALA A 68 -13.06 16.77 -2.80
C ALA A 68 -14.56 17.06 -3.02
N GLU A 69 -15.32 16.05 -3.48
CA GLU A 69 -16.77 16.12 -3.65
C GLU A 69 -17.47 16.48 -2.32
N PHE A 70 -17.08 15.83 -1.23
CA PHE A 70 -17.64 16.10 0.10
C PHE A 70 -17.33 17.51 0.60
N ALA A 71 -16.12 18.00 0.36
CA ALA A 71 -15.70 19.33 0.79
C ALA A 71 -16.13 20.46 -0.18
N GLY A 72 -16.69 20.13 -1.34
CA GLY A 72 -17.07 21.10 -2.37
C GLY A 72 -15.89 21.83 -3.02
N VAL A 73 -14.72 21.17 -3.10
CA VAL A 73 -13.49 21.74 -3.67
C VAL A 73 -13.07 20.99 -4.94
N ASP A 74 -12.17 21.59 -5.72
CA ASP A 74 -11.56 20.93 -6.88
C ASP A 74 -10.72 19.72 -6.45
N GLU A 75 -10.70 18.63 -7.24
CA GLU A 75 -9.92 17.43 -6.95
C GLU A 75 -8.42 17.73 -6.76
N ARG A 76 -7.88 18.74 -7.45
CA ARG A 76 -6.47 19.16 -7.35
C ARG A 76 -6.14 19.80 -6.01
N ALA A 77 -7.14 20.22 -5.23
CA ALA A 77 -6.94 20.75 -3.88
C ALA A 77 -6.70 19.64 -2.85
N VAL A 78 -6.88 18.36 -3.21
CA VAL A 78 -6.66 17.21 -2.31
C VAL A 78 -5.34 16.53 -2.66
N ALA A 79 -4.32 16.76 -1.83
CA ALA A 79 -3.00 16.15 -1.95
C ALA A 79 -2.81 14.98 -0.96
N TRP A 80 -1.88 14.07 -1.28
CA TRP A 80 -1.50 12.95 -0.41
C TRP A 80 0.00 12.64 -0.57
N ALA A 81 0.64 12.11 0.49
CA ALA A 81 2.10 12.05 0.61
C ALA A 81 2.80 10.99 -0.28
N GLY A 82 2.08 10.17 -1.04
CA GLY A 82 2.70 9.22 -1.97
C GLY A 82 1.77 8.16 -2.56
N ARG A 83 2.26 7.42 -3.56
CA ARG A 83 1.51 6.31 -4.16
C ARG A 83 1.49 5.14 -3.17
N LYS A 84 0.39 5.00 -2.43
CA LYS A 84 0.16 3.81 -1.61
C LYS A 84 -0.05 2.59 -2.51
N ASP A 85 0.38 1.43 -2.02
CA ASP A 85 0.17 0.16 -2.72
C ASP A 85 -1.31 0.01 -3.10
N PRO A 86 -1.60 -0.35 -4.36
CA PRO A 86 -2.96 -0.69 -4.73
C PRO A 86 -3.41 -1.93 -3.94
N PRO A 87 -4.68 -2.02 -3.55
CA PRO A 87 -5.21 -3.23 -2.93
C PRO A 87 -5.06 -4.39 -3.91
N ARG A 88 -4.18 -5.33 -3.59
CA ARG A 88 -3.90 -6.52 -4.40
C ARG A 88 -3.71 -7.71 -3.48
N VAL A 89 -4.49 -8.76 -3.73
CA VAL A 89 -4.24 -10.10 -3.21
C VAL A 89 -3.14 -10.74 -4.05
N SER A 90 -2.06 -11.17 -3.41
CA SER A 90 -0.95 -11.83 -4.09
C SER A 90 -0.96 -13.33 -3.81
N ARG A 91 -1.41 -14.11 -4.80
CA ARG A 91 -1.37 -15.57 -4.70
C ARG A 91 -0.15 -16.11 -5.45
N ARG A 92 0.90 -16.49 -4.73
CA ARG A 92 2.01 -17.24 -5.32
C ARG A 92 1.77 -18.73 -5.10
N ARG A 93 1.34 -19.43 -6.16
CA ARG A 93 1.34 -20.89 -6.14
C ARG A 93 2.73 -21.40 -6.51
N SER A 94 3.13 -22.46 -5.82
CA SER A 94 4.31 -23.25 -6.13
C SER A 94 3.84 -24.66 -6.45
N ALA A 95 4.18 -25.15 -7.65
CA ALA A 95 4.11 -26.57 -7.98
C ALA A 95 5.41 -27.26 -7.52
#